data_AF-A0A9E3RVM5-F1
#
_entry.id   AF-A0A9E3RVM5-F1
#
_cell.length_a   1.000
_cell.length_b   1.000
_cell.length_c   1.000
_cell.angle_alpha   90.00
_cell.angle_beta   90.00
_cell.angle_gamma   90.00
#
_symmetry.space_group_name_H-M   'P 1'
#
loop_
_entity.id
_entity.type
_entity.pdbx_description
1 polymer ?
#
loop_
_entity_poly.entity_id
_entity_poly.type
_entity_poly.pdbx_seq_one_letter_code
_entity_poly.pdbx_strand_id
1 'polypeptide(L)'
;MNRRIIYMDYNASTPVDARVVQAMLPYFTEHFGNPSSGTHEFGWKAEAAVDIARKQVAHCIGAQFPEEILFTSGATESVNLAVKGVAEAAGAGRIITAKTEHKAVLDSCYALEKKGFDIQFVSVDEFGFVNLEELESLITTDTFLVSIMAANNETGVIQDIEAIGSICKKHSVLFHTDATQAVGKIP
;
A
#
# COMPACT_ATOMS: atom_id res chain seq x y z
N MET A 1 32.19 28.62 10.23
CA MET A 1 32.19 27.14 10.22
C MET A 1 30.98 26.70 9.40
N ASN A 2 31.18 26.14 8.21
CA ASN A 2 30.06 25.63 7.40
C ASN A 2 29.74 24.22 7.91
N ARG A 3 28.69 24.08 8.72
CA ARG A 3 28.29 22.78 9.28
C ARG A 3 27.58 21.98 8.18
N ARG A 4 28.18 20.87 7.75
CA ARG A 4 27.54 19.94 6.81
C ARG A 4 26.36 19.28 7.50
N ILE A 5 25.15 19.48 6.96
CA ILE A 5 23.93 18.80 7.41
C ILE A 5 23.84 17.46 6.66
N ILE A 6 23.57 16.39 7.38
CA ILE A 6 23.39 15.04 6.83
C ILE A 6 21.98 14.59 7.17
N TYR A 7 21.23 14.13 6.16
CA TYR A 7 19.88 13.60 6.33
C TYR A 7 19.94 12.08 6.40
N MET A 8 19.39 11.50 7.47
CA MET A 8 19.42 10.05 7.75
C MET A 8 18.01 9.52 8.10
N ASP A 9 16.96 10.17 7.61
CA ASP A 9 15.56 9.87 7.93
C ASP A 9 14.76 9.48 6.65
N TYR A 10 15.40 8.73 5.74
CA TYR A 10 14.82 8.38 4.44
C TYR A 10 13.61 7.45 4.50
N ASN A 11 13.35 6.80 5.64
CA ASN A 11 12.14 6.02 5.84
C ASN A 11 10.90 6.90 6.07
N ALA A 12 11.08 8.15 6.51
CA ALA A 12 9.99 9.11 6.67
C ALA A 12 9.66 9.83 5.35
N SER A 13 10.68 10.28 4.60
CA SER A 13 10.51 10.88 3.27
C SER A 13 11.83 10.89 2.49
N THR A 14 11.75 11.03 1.17
CA THR A 14 12.92 11.07 0.29
C THR A 14 12.91 12.32 -0.59
N PRO A 15 14.09 12.88 -0.92
CA PRO A 15 14.19 13.93 -1.91
C PRO A 15 13.77 13.37 -3.27
N VAL A 16 12.97 14.13 -4.00
CA VAL A 16 12.58 13.78 -5.36
C VAL A 16 13.83 13.83 -6.25
N ASP A 17 14.09 12.75 -7.00
CA ASP A 17 15.18 12.73 -7.98
C ASP A 17 14.99 13.86 -9.01
N ALA A 18 16.05 14.58 -9.35
CA ALA A 18 15.98 15.70 -10.28
C ALA A 18 15.35 15.30 -11.63
N ARG A 19 15.58 14.07 -12.10
CA ARG A 19 14.98 13.54 -13.33
C ARG A 19 13.46 13.41 -13.22
N VAL A 20 12.96 13.02 -12.04
CA VAL A 20 11.52 12.95 -11.76
C VAL A 20 10.92 14.35 -11.76
N VAL A 21 11.57 15.32 -11.12
CA VAL A 21 11.11 16.73 -11.15
C VAL A 21 11.04 17.24 -12.58
N GLN A 22 12.07 17.03 -13.39
CA GLN A 22 12.08 17.46 -14.79
C GLN A 22 10.98 16.79 -15.62
N ALA A 23 10.67 15.51 -15.36
CA ALA A 23 9.57 14.82 -16.02
C ALA A 23 8.19 15.37 -15.62
N MET A 24 8.03 15.86 -14.39
CA MET A 24 6.77 16.40 -13.89
C MET A 24 6.47 17.84 -14.37
N LEU A 25 7.50 18.69 -14.48
CA LEU A 25 7.34 20.13 -14.72
C LEU A 25 6.45 20.48 -15.94
N PRO A 26 6.56 19.82 -17.11
CA PRO A 26 5.73 20.14 -18.27
C PRO A 26 4.22 20.02 -18.01
N TYR A 27 3.79 19.16 -17.09
CA TYR A 27 2.37 18.96 -16.78
C TYR A 27 1.75 20.09 -15.95
N PHE A 28 2.56 21.04 -15.48
CA PHE A 28 2.09 22.26 -14.83
C PHE A 28 1.92 23.44 -15.80
N THR A 29 2.53 23.38 -17.00
CA THR A 29 2.60 24.53 -17.92
C THR A 29 2.23 24.20 -19.37
N GLU A 30 2.84 23.17 -19.96
CA GLU A 30 2.73 22.83 -21.38
C GLU A 30 1.69 21.73 -21.64
N HIS A 31 1.51 20.82 -20.69
CA HIS A 31 0.63 19.65 -20.78
C HIS A 31 -0.44 19.67 -19.68
N PHE A 32 -1.08 20.82 -19.49
CA PHE A 32 -2.04 21.11 -18.42
C PHE A 32 -3.49 20.62 -18.71
N GLY A 33 -3.70 19.91 -19.82
CA GLY A 33 -5.04 19.49 -20.25
C GLY A 33 -5.71 18.55 -19.25
N ASN A 34 -7.04 18.57 -19.22
CA ASN A 34 -7.81 17.60 -18.43
C ASN A 34 -7.77 16.23 -19.14
N PRO A 35 -7.28 15.16 -18.50
CA PRO A 35 -7.21 13.83 -19.11
C PRO A 35 -8.60 13.25 -19.44
N SER A 36 -9.69 13.75 -18.87
CA SER A 36 -11.05 13.36 -19.24
C SER A 36 -11.58 14.04 -20.52
N SER A 37 -10.84 15.00 -21.09
CA SER A 37 -11.26 15.71 -22.30
C SER A 37 -10.87 14.95 -23.57
N GLY A 38 -11.76 14.08 -24.06
CA GLY A 38 -11.54 13.29 -25.27
C GLY A 38 -11.68 14.02 -26.61
N THR A 39 -11.89 15.34 -26.64
CA THR A 39 -12.22 16.11 -27.85
C THR A 39 -11.08 16.92 -28.45
N HIS A 40 -9.95 17.05 -27.74
CA HIS A 40 -8.84 17.90 -28.17
C HIS A 40 -7.49 17.35 -27.72
N GLU A 41 -6.45 17.74 -28.45
CA GLU A 41 -5.08 17.24 -28.26
C GLU A 41 -4.54 17.41 -26.82
N PHE A 42 -4.89 18.50 -26.13
CA PHE A 42 -4.45 18.70 -24.75
C PHE A 42 -4.94 17.62 -23.78
N GLY A 43 -6.15 17.09 -23.97
CA GLY A 43 -6.70 16.04 -23.11
C GLY A 43 -6.08 14.69 -23.45
N TRP A 44 -5.96 14.37 -24.74
CA TRP A 44 -5.28 13.15 -25.20
C TRP A 44 -3.83 13.05 -24.72
N LYS A 45 -3.08 14.16 -24.72
CA LYS A 45 -1.71 14.19 -24.20
C LYS A 45 -1.66 13.92 -22.69
N ALA A 46 -2.59 14.48 -21.93
CA ALA A 46 -2.67 14.25 -20.48
C ALA A 46 -3.09 12.81 -20.15
N GLU A 47 -4.08 12.27 -20.86
CA GLU A 47 -4.53 10.88 -20.73
C GLU A 47 -3.39 9.90 -21.04
N ALA A 48 -2.69 10.10 -22.16
CA ALA A 48 -1.56 9.26 -22.55
C ALA A 48 -0.44 9.28 -21.48
N ALA A 49 -0.21 10.41 -20.82
CA ALA A 49 0.77 10.50 -19.73
C ALA A 49 0.38 9.67 -18.50
N VAL A 50 -0.90 9.72 -18.10
CA VAL A 50 -1.43 8.90 -17.01
C VAL A 50 -1.32 7.41 -17.35
N ASP A 51 -1.62 7.02 -18.59
CA ASP A 51 -1.50 5.64 -19.04
C ASP A 51 -0.06 5.13 -19.07
N ILE A 52 0.89 5.97 -19.51
CA ILE A 52 2.32 5.65 -19.45
C ILE A 52 2.75 5.45 -18.00
N ALA A 53 2.37 6.37 -17.10
CA ALA A 53 2.69 6.25 -15.68
C ALA A 53 2.09 4.97 -15.07
N ARG A 54 0.84 4.63 -15.41
CA ARG A 54 0.17 3.41 -14.93
C ARG A 54 0.92 2.15 -15.36
N LYS A 55 1.33 2.08 -16.64
CA LYS A 55 2.13 0.97 -17.17
C LYS A 55 3.49 0.86 -16.50
N GLN A 56 4.15 1.98 -16.23
CA GLN A 56 5.43 2.00 -15.52
C GLN A 56 5.29 1.47 -14.09
N VAL A 57 4.27 1.92 -13.35
CA VAL A 57 4.00 1.43 -11.99
C VAL A 57 3.66 -0.06 -11.98
N ALA A 58 2.78 -0.50 -12.89
CA ALA A 58 2.43 -1.92 -13.04
C ALA A 58 3.67 -2.79 -13.30
N HIS A 59 4.54 -2.35 -14.21
CA HIS A 59 5.79 -3.04 -14.50
C HIS A 59 6.73 -3.09 -13.30
N CYS A 60 6.87 -1.99 -12.55
CA CYS A 60 7.75 -1.91 -11.37
C CYS A 60 7.37 -2.92 -10.27
N ILE A 61 6.09 -3.25 -10.13
CA ILE A 61 5.61 -4.19 -9.10
C ILE A 61 5.21 -5.56 -9.65
N GLY A 62 5.44 -5.81 -10.95
CA GLY A 62 5.09 -7.08 -11.60
C GLY A 62 3.59 -7.35 -11.71
N ALA A 63 2.74 -6.31 -11.73
CA ALA A 63 1.30 -6.47 -11.94
C ALA A 63 1.02 -7.03 -13.35
N GLN A 64 0.00 -7.89 -13.47
CA GLN A 64 -0.31 -8.55 -14.73
C GLN A 64 -0.92 -7.57 -15.73
N PHE A 65 -1.77 -6.67 -15.25
CA PHE A 65 -2.49 -5.71 -16.07
C PHE A 65 -2.38 -4.29 -15.49
N PRO A 66 -2.07 -3.25 -16.30
CA PRO A 66 -2.04 -1.87 -15.82
C PRO A 66 -3.36 -1.40 -15.18
N GLU A 67 -4.49 -1.93 -15.63
CA GLU A 67 -5.83 -1.61 -15.14
C GLU A 67 -6.05 -2.00 -13.67
N GLU A 68 -5.20 -2.87 -13.12
CA GLU A 68 -5.19 -3.23 -11.69
C GLU A 68 -4.61 -2.12 -10.80
N ILE A 69 -3.89 -1.16 -11.39
CA ILE A 69 -3.29 -0.05 -10.67
C ILE A 69 -4.29 1.09 -10.57
N LEU A 70 -4.64 1.52 -9.35
CA LEU A 70 -5.33 2.77 -9.10
C LEU A 70 -4.36 3.80 -8.51
N PHE A 71 -4.45 5.05 -8.97
CA PHE A 71 -3.71 6.15 -8.37
C PHE A 71 -4.54 6.78 -7.25
N THR A 72 -3.90 6.97 -6.10
CA THR A 72 -4.44 7.68 -4.94
C THR A 72 -3.52 8.85 -4.59
N SER A 73 -3.92 9.68 -3.62
CA SER A 73 -3.08 10.76 -3.09
C SER A 73 -1.90 10.27 -2.24
N GLY A 74 -1.86 8.97 -1.88
CA GLY A 74 -0.77 8.37 -1.14
C GLY A 74 -1.14 7.05 -0.44
N ALA A 75 -0.16 6.48 0.28
CA ALA A 75 -0.34 5.20 0.98
C ALA A 75 -1.49 5.22 1.98
N THR A 76 -1.67 6.31 2.74
CA THR A 76 -2.78 6.45 3.70
C THR A 76 -4.15 6.30 3.04
N GLU A 77 -4.37 6.94 1.89
CA GLU A 77 -5.64 6.80 1.14
C GLU A 77 -5.79 5.38 0.60
N SER A 78 -4.71 4.80 0.05
CA SER A 78 -4.72 3.42 -0.49
C SER A 78 -5.07 2.39 0.58
N VAL A 79 -4.46 2.49 1.75
CA VAL A 79 -4.74 1.63 2.91
C VAL A 79 -6.18 1.78 3.37
N ASN A 80 -6.69 3.02 3.43
CA ASN A 80 -8.08 3.26 3.81
C ASN A 80 -9.04 2.66 2.78
N LEU A 81 -8.77 2.86 1.49
CA LEU A 81 -9.56 2.31 0.40
C LEU A 81 -9.60 0.77 0.46
N ALA A 82 -8.45 0.13 0.64
CA ALA A 82 -8.35 -1.33 0.73
C ALA A 82 -9.05 -1.87 1.99
N VAL A 83 -8.66 -1.40 3.18
CA VAL A 83 -9.15 -1.97 4.44
C VAL A 83 -10.61 -1.63 4.69
N LYS A 84 -10.99 -0.34 4.57
CA LYS A 84 -12.37 0.08 4.83
C LYS A 84 -13.31 -0.27 3.69
N GLY A 85 -12.84 -0.20 2.44
CA GLY A 85 -13.66 -0.56 1.28
C GLY A 85 -14.01 -2.05 1.26
N VAL A 86 -13.03 -2.93 1.55
CA VAL A 86 -13.31 -4.37 1.68
C VAL A 86 -14.23 -4.65 2.87
N ALA A 87 -14.03 -3.99 4.01
CA ALA A 87 -14.91 -4.14 5.16
C ALA A 87 -16.35 -3.67 4.88
N GLU A 88 -16.52 -2.55 4.18
CA GLU A 88 -17.84 -2.07 3.76
C GLU A 88 -18.55 -3.05 2.82
N ALA A 89 -17.82 -3.64 1.87
CA ALA A 89 -18.36 -4.67 0.99
C ALA A 89 -18.72 -5.97 1.74
N ALA A 90 -17.97 -6.34 2.76
CA ALA A 90 -18.25 -7.51 3.61
C ALA A 90 -19.44 -7.27 4.57
N GLY A 91 -19.63 -6.04 5.04
CA GLY A 91 -20.70 -5.62 5.96
C GLY A 91 -20.48 -6.01 7.43
N ALA A 92 -19.87 -7.17 7.70
CA ALA A 92 -19.44 -7.64 9.00
C ALA A 92 -18.34 -8.71 8.84
N GLY A 93 -17.71 -9.10 9.95
CA GLY A 93 -16.73 -10.19 9.98
C GLY A 93 -15.42 -9.79 10.64
N ARG A 94 -14.38 -10.59 10.36
CA ARG A 94 -13.07 -10.48 11.00
C ARG A 94 -11.97 -9.98 10.04
N ILE A 95 -11.13 -9.09 10.57
CA ILE A 95 -9.86 -8.65 9.97
C ILE A 95 -8.72 -9.09 10.89
N ILE A 96 -7.66 -9.66 10.32
CA ILE A 96 -6.41 -9.97 11.04
C ILE A 96 -5.32 -9.00 10.59
N THR A 97 -4.60 -8.43 11.53
CA THR A 97 -3.48 -7.50 11.28
C THR A 97 -2.42 -7.59 12.38
N ALA A 98 -1.37 -6.77 12.35
CA ALA A 98 -0.32 -6.74 13.37
C ALA A 98 -0.29 -5.40 14.11
N LYS A 99 0.19 -5.38 15.36
CA LYS A 99 0.35 -4.13 16.13
C LYS A 99 1.50 -3.25 15.63
N THR A 100 2.40 -3.83 14.83
CA THR A 100 3.54 -3.15 14.21
C THR A 100 3.16 -2.39 12.94
N GLU A 101 1.90 -2.47 12.50
CA GLU A 101 1.39 -1.79 11.31
C GLU A 101 1.55 -0.27 11.35
N HIS A 102 1.64 0.34 10.17
CA HIS A 102 1.59 1.79 10.06
C HIS A 102 0.24 2.31 10.60
N LYS A 103 0.26 3.53 11.16
CA LYS A 103 -0.92 4.18 11.76
C LYS A 103 -2.14 4.22 10.81
N ALA A 104 -1.93 4.29 9.50
CA ALA A 104 -3.02 4.25 8.52
C ALA A 104 -3.84 2.94 8.58
N VAL A 105 -3.20 1.79 8.81
CA VAL A 105 -3.88 0.50 8.97
C VAL A 105 -4.51 0.43 10.35
N LEU A 106 -3.73 0.72 11.41
CA LEU A 106 -4.21 0.65 12.80
C LEU A 106 -5.43 1.54 13.04
N ASP A 107 -5.38 2.81 12.63
CA ASP A 107 -6.49 3.75 12.79
C ASP A 107 -7.71 3.32 11.94
N SER A 108 -7.49 2.65 10.81
CA SER A 108 -8.58 2.08 10.01
C SER A 108 -9.25 0.90 10.73
N CYS A 109 -8.47 -0.02 11.29
CA CYS A 109 -8.96 -1.13 12.09
C CYS A 109 -9.70 -0.65 13.34
N TYR A 110 -9.16 0.31 14.10
CA TYR A 110 -9.85 0.88 15.27
C TYR A 110 -11.16 1.58 14.90
N ALA A 111 -11.24 2.21 13.73
CA ALA A 111 -12.49 2.80 13.25
C ALA A 111 -13.53 1.73 12.90
N LEU A 112 -13.10 0.59 12.35
CA LEU A 112 -13.98 -0.54 12.02
C LEU A 112 -14.41 -1.34 13.26
N GLU A 113 -13.54 -1.49 14.25
CA GLU A 113 -13.89 -2.09 15.54
C GLU A 113 -15.06 -1.34 16.21
N LYS A 114 -15.04 -0.01 16.19
CA LYS A 114 -16.17 0.83 16.67
C LYS A 114 -17.47 0.64 15.88
N LYS A 115 -17.38 0.11 14.66
CA LYS A 115 -18.53 -0.25 13.82
C LYS A 115 -18.96 -1.72 14.00
N GLY A 116 -18.34 -2.47 14.90
CA GLY A 116 -18.69 -3.85 15.23
C GLY A 116 -17.95 -4.92 14.43
N PHE A 117 -16.92 -4.57 13.66
CA PHE A 117 -16.03 -5.55 13.05
C PHE A 117 -15.11 -6.17 14.10
N ASP A 118 -14.79 -7.45 13.93
CA ASP A 118 -13.85 -8.17 14.79
C ASP A 118 -12.41 -7.95 14.29
N ILE A 119 -11.58 -7.28 15.08
CA ILE A 119 -10.18 -7.02 14.73
C ILE A 119 -9.29 -7.90 15.61
N GLN A 120 -8.54 -8.80 14.97
CA GLN A 120 -7.55 -9.64 15.63
C GLN A 120 -6.14 -9.18 15.29
N PHE A 121 -5.29 -9.12 16.31
CA PHE A 121 -3.90 -8.73 16.16
C PHE A 121 -2.99 -9.94 16.35
N VAL A 122 -2.35 -10.40 15.28
CA VAL A 122 -1.32 -11.45 15.36
C VAL A 122 -0.07 -10.90 16.06
N SER A 123 0.58 -11.74 16.85
CA SER A 123 1.83 -11.37 17.49
C SER A 123 3.00 -11.36 16.51
N VAL A 124 4.03 -10.59 16.89
CA VAL A 124 5.34 -10.63 16.26
C VAL A 124 6.35 -11.17 17.27
N ASP A 125 7.37 -11.86 16.79
CA ASP A 125 8.47 -12.33 17.62
C ASP A 125 9.43 -11.19 18.02
N GLU A 126 10.49 -11.53 18.76
CA GLU A 126 11.51 -10.57 19.20
C GLU A 126 12.30 -9.92 18.06
N PHE A 127 12.25 -10.51 16.87
CA PHE A 127 12.86 -9.99 15.65
C PHE A 127 11.87 -9.22 14.78
N GLY A 128 10.59 -9.14 15.17
CA GLY A 128 9.53 -8.42 14.46
C GLY A 128 8.84 -9.23 13.36
N PHE A 129 9.08 -10.54 13.24
CA PHE A 129 8.38 -11.39 12.26
C PHE A 129 7.02 -11.82 12.79
N VAL A 130 6.02 -11.82 11.90
CA VAL A 130 4.69 -12.34 12.21
C VAL A 130 4.74 -13.84 12.51
N ASN A 131 4.10 -14.26 13.59
CA ASN A 131 3.92 -15.67 13.88
C ASN A 131 2.92 -16.31 12.91
N LEU A 132 3.42 -17.09 11.94
CA LEU A 132 2.60 -17.71 10.90
C LEU A 132 1.64 -18.78 11.43
N GLU A 133 2.02 -19.52 12.47
CA GLU A 133 1.15 -20.51 13.10
C GLU A 133 -0.02 -19.84 13.81
N GLU A 134 0.27 -18.76 14.55
CA GLU A 134 -0.77 -17.95 15.18
C GLU A 134 -1.67 -17.30 14.14
N LEU A 135 -1.10 -16.71 13.08
CA LEU A 135 -1.86 -16.13 11.97
C LEU A 135 -2.86 -17.14 11.40
N GLU A 136 -2.40 -18.36 11.09
CA GLU A 136 -3.27 -19.41 10.56
C GLU A 136 -4.34 -19.83 11.57
N SER A 137 -4.02 -19.89 12.86
CA SER A 137 -4.98 -20.24 13.92
C SER A 137 -6.05 -19.18 14.17
N LEU A 138 -5.76 -17.91 13.87
CA LEU A 138 -6.69 -16.79 14.05
C LEU A 138 -7.74 -16.71 12.92
N ILE A 139 -7.46 -17.35 11.78
CA ILE A 139 -8.38 -17.43 10.64
C ILE A 139 -9.58 -18.29 10.99
N THR A 140 -10.75 -17.70 10.82
CA THR A 140 -12.06 -18.34 11.00
C THR A 140 -12.89 -18.21 9.72
N THR A 141 -14.05 -18.86 9.69
CA THR A 141 -15.01 -18.74 8.57
C THR A 141 -15.48 -17.31 8.32
N ASP A 142 -15.43 -16.45 9.34
CA ASP A 142 -15.86 -15.05 9.26
C ASP A 142 -14.70 -14.10 8.91
N THR A 143 -13.49 -14.63 8.75
CA THR A 143 -12.32 -13.83 8.38
C THR A 143 -12.35 -13.52 6.89
N PHE A 144 -12.38 -12.24 6.54
CA PHE A 144 -12.44 -11.81 5.14
C PHE A 144 -11.17 -11.10 4.67
N LEU A 145 -10.35 -10.58 5.60
CA LEU A 145 -9.13 -9.84 5.27
C LEU A 145 -8.00 -10.13 6.25
N VAL A 146 -6.82 -10.41 5.71
CA VAL A 146 -5.54 -10.29 6.41
C VAL A 146 -4.82 -9.07 5.85
N SER A 147 -4.35 -8.17 6.73
CA SER A 147 -3.59 -6.97 6.36
C SER A 147 -2.27 -6.94 7.12
N ILE A 148 -1.16 -7.23 6.44
CA ILE A 148 0.20 -7.23 7.01
C ILE A 148 1.15 -6.49 6.06
N MET A 149 1.88 -5.51 6.58
CA MET A 149 2.88 -4.76 5.82
C MET A 149 4.00 -5.65 5.28
N ALA A 150 4.56 -5.28 4.13
CA ALA A 150 5.65 -6.03 3.52
C ALA A 150 6.98 -5.79 4.24
N ALA A 151 7.23 -4.55 4.66
CA ALA A 151 8.45 -4.18 5.37
C ALA A 151 8.17 -3.07 6.41
N ASN A 152 8.79 -3.19 7.58
CA ASN A 152 8.58 -2.27 8.69
C ASN A 152 9.35 -0.97 8.54
N ASN A 153 8.66 0.16 8.73
CA ASN A 153 9.23 1.50 8.60
C ASN A 153 10.18 1.87 9.75
N GLU A 154 10.03 1.26 10.92
CA GLU A 154 10.84 1.54 12.11
C GLU A 154 12.06 0.61 12.20
N THR A 155 11.86 -0.70 12.00
CA THR A 155 12.89 -1.73 12.19
C THR A 155 13.53 -2.20 10.89
N GLY A 156 12.88 -2.00 9.74
CA GLY A 156 13.32 -2.52 8.44
C GLY A 156 13.09 -4.02 8.25
N VAL A 157 12.40 -4.69 9.19
CA VAL A 157 12.07 -6.13 9.08
C VAL A 157 11.18 -6.36 7.88
N ILE A 158 11.53 -7.35 7.05
CA ILE A 158 10.80 -7.74 5.84
C ILE A 158 9.99 -8.99 6.17
N GLN A 159 8.67 -8.92 6.02
CA GLN A 159 7.78 -10.06 6.29
C GLN A 159 7.83 -11.06 5.12
N ASP A 160 7.60 -12.33 5.43
CA ASP A 160 7.41 -13.37 4.41
C ASP A 160 5.99 -13.29 3.82
N ILE A 161 5.78 -12.32 2.93
CA ILE A 161 4.49 -12.07 2.30
C ILE A 161 4.04 -13.21 1.37
N GLU A 162 4.96 -14.04 0.88
CA GLU A 162 4.63 -15.22 0.06
C GLU A 162 4.02 -16.33 0.94
N ALA A 163 4.62 -16.60 2.10
CA ALA A 163 4.05 -17.53 3.07
C ALA A 163 2.71 -17.05 3.62
N ILE A 164 2.60 -15.76 3.99
CA ILE A 164 1.34 -15.14 4.45
C ILE A 164 0.27 -15.23 3.35
N GLY A 165 0.62 -14.87 2.11
CA GLY A 165 -0.30 -14.95 0.97
C GLY A 165 -0.75 -16.39 0.69
N SER A 166 0.14 -17.37 0.86
CA SER A 166 -0.17 -18.80 0.71
C SER A 166 -1.17 -19.29 1.76
N ILE A 167 -1.01 -18.85 3.03
CA ILE A 167 -1.97 -19.13 4.11
C ILE A 167 -3.33 -18.49 3.77
N CYS A 168 -3.36 -17.21 3.40
CA CYS A 168 -4.60 -16.52 3.04
C CYS A 168 -5.32 -17.22 1.88
N LYS A 169 -4.58 -17.60 0.84
CA LYS A 169 -5.13 -18.32 -0.33
C LYS A 169 -5.68 -19.69 0.04
N LYS A 170 -4.99 -20.46 0.90
CA LYS A 170 -5.46 -21.76 1.41
C LYS A 170 -6.83 -21.65 2.08
N HIS A 171 -7.08 -20.55 2.78
CA HIS A 171 -8.33 -20.30 3.52
C HIS A 171 -9.33 -19.41 2.77
N SER A 172 -9.07 -19.06 1.50
CA SER A 172 -9.91 -18.16 0.69
C SER A 172 -10.15 -16.78 1.33
N VAL A 173 -9.14 -16.24 2.02
CA VAL A 173 -9.16 -14.93 2.66
C VAL A 173 -8.41 -13.92 1.78
N LEU A 174 -8.91 -12.69 1.67
CA LEU A 174 -8.20 -11.62 0.95
C LEU A 174 -6.92 -11.24 1.70
N PHE A 175 -5.87 -10.94 0.95
CA PHE A 175 -4.61 -10.46 1.51
C PHE A 175 -4.31 -9.05 1.00
N HIS A 176 -4.10 -8.13 1.94
CA HIS A 176 -3.62 -6.77 1.70
C HIS A 176 -2.23 -6.60 2.33
N THR A 177 -1.36 -5.87 1.65
CA THR A 177 -0.04 -5.51 2.19
C THR A 177 0.26 -4.04 2.00
N ASP A 178 0.69 -3.37 3.08
CA ASP A 178 1.32 -2.05 2.97
C ASP A 178 2.78 -2.24 2.51
N ALA A 179 3.01 -1.96 1.23
CA ALA A 179 4.31 -2.09 0.57
C ALA A 179 5.10 -0.77 0.50
N THR A 180 4.71 0.27 1.25
CA THR A 180 5.32 1.61 1.16
C THR A 180 6.84 1.58 1.40
N GLN A 181 7.30 0.71 2.29
CA GLN A 181 8.72 0.55 2.60
C GLN A 181 9.43 -0.48 1.73
N ALA A 182 8.70 -1.26 0.92
CA ALA A 182 9.28 -2.30 0.08
C ALA A 182 9.76 -1.73 -1.28
N VAL A 183 8.94 -0.89 -1.91
CA VAL A 183 9.21 -0.37 -3.26
C VAL A 183 10.56 0.34 -3.31
N GLY A 184 11.42 -0.10 -4.23
CA GLY A 184 12.75 0.45 -4.45
C GLY A 184 13.82 0.00 -3.43
N LYS A 185 13.46 -0.86 -2.46
CA LYS A 185 14.39 -1.41 -1.46
C LYS A 185 14.52 -2.92 -1.57
N ILE A 186 13.44 -3.62 -1.90
CA ILE A 186 13.40 -5.08 -2.07
C ILE A 186 12.66 -5.45 -3.37
N PRO A 187 12.95 -6.64 -3.95
CA PRO A 187 12.27 -7.13 -5.16
C PRO A 187 10.78 -7.35 -5.00
#